data_AF-A0A2M6W141-F1
#
_entry.id   AF-A0A2M6W141-F1
#
_cell.length_a   1.000
_cell.length_b   1.000
_cell.length_c   1.000
_cell.angle_alpha   90.00
_cell.angle_beta   90.00
_cell.angle_gamma   90.00
#
_symmetry.space_group_name_H-M   'P 1'
#
loop_
_entity.id
_entity.type
_entity.pdbx_description
1 polymer ?
#
loop_
_entity_poly.entity_id
_entity_poly.type
_entity_poly.pdbx_seq_one_letter_code
_entity_poly.pdbx_strand_id
1 'polypeptide(L)'
;DICKNLISGYNRDTQLTKEPLIKALGITRRSLEVVAVVMEKITPKEEHLREAMTSELFAVHQANKYVKEGMPFRDAYQKVKDNLDQLEAIDPVEAIKEVTSLGGPGNLGLDHYTIDTPLS
;
A
#
# COMPACT_ATOMS: atom_id res chain seq x y z
N ASP A 1 22.02 0.19 20.50
CA ASP A 1 22.90 1.13 21.22
C ASP A 1 24.30 1.29 20.59
N ILE A 2 24.50 0.96 19.29
CA ILE A 2 25.84 0.96 18.67
C ILE A 2 26.26 2.35 18.16
N CYS A 3 25.30 3.20 17.77
CA CYS A 3 25.57 4.51 17.15
C CYS A 3 25.20 5.71 18.05
N LYS A 4 24.98 5.50 19.35
CA LYS A 4 24.53 6.56 20.26
C LYS A 4 25.74 7.33 20.80
N ASN A 5 25.67 8.68 20.84
CA ASN A 5 26.71 9.58 21.36
C ASN A 5 28.10 9.48 20.68
N LEU A 6 28.19 8.99 19.44
CA LEU A 6 29.43 9.01 18.68
C LEU A 6 29.79 10.43 18.25
N ILE A 7 31.03 10.85 18.49
CA ILE A 7 31.59 12.10 17.96
C ILE A 7 31.82 11.93 16.46
N SER A 8 31.76 13.02 15.68
CA SER A 8 32.02 12.98 14.24
C SER A 8 33.41 12.39 13.91
N GLY A 9 33.51 11.69 12.78
CA GLY A 9 34.75 11.03 12.34
C GLY A 9 34.67 9.50 12.42
N TYR A 10 35.83 8.85 12.25
CA TYR A 10 35.93 7.39 12.28
C TYR A 10 35.86 6.87 13.73
N ASN A 11 34.88 6.01 14.00
CA ASN A 11 34.71 5.33 15.29
C ASN A 11 34.84 3.81 15.07
N ARG A 12 35.78 3.15 15.76
CA ARG A 12 36.00 1.69 15.62
C ARG A 12 34.73 0.88 15.92
N ASP A 13 33.88 1.37 16.81
CA ASP A 13 32.63 0.70 17.23
C ASP A 13 31.64 0.52 16.08
N THR A 14 31.75 1.33 15.01
CA THR A 14 30.95 1.16 13.79
C THR A 14 31.20 -0.19 13.10
N GLN A 15 32.32 -0.87 13.38
CA GLN A 15 32.58 -2.21 12.85
C GLN A 15 31.57 -3.25 13.37
N LEU A 16 31.00 -3.04 14.56
CA LEU A 16 29.98 -3.90 15.14
C LEU A 16 28.65 -3.87 14.35
N THR A 17 28.48 -2.93 13.41
CA THR A 17 27.30 -2.87 12.53
C THR A 17 27.33 -3.90 11.39
N LYS A 18 28.51 -4.42 11.04
CA LYS A 18 28.66 -5.34 9.90
C LYS A 18 27.90 -6.65 10.11
N GLU A 19 28.08 -7.27 11.28
CA GLU A 19 27.41 -8.52 11.60
C GLU A 19 25.88 -8.41 11.57
N PRO A 20 25.22 -7.45 12.26
CA PRO A 20 23.77 -7.30 12.19
C PRO A 20 23.30 -6.91 10.79
N LEU A 21 24.07 -6.14 10.01
CA LEU A 21 23.73 -5.82 8.63
C LEU A 21 23.68 -7.09 7.75
N ILE A 22 24.72 -7.92 7.78
CA ILE A 22 24.78 -9.16 6.97
C ILE A 22 23.68 -10.13 7.41
N LYS A 23 23.46 -10.26 8.74
CA LYS A 23 22.36 -11.08 9.27
C LYS A 23 21.00 -10.57 8.80
N ALA A 24 20.75 -9.27 8.86
CA ALA A 24 19.50 -8.66 8.42
C ALA A 24 19.26 -8.89 6.93
N LEU A 25 20.27 -8.70 6.07
CA LEU A 25 20.16 -8.99 4.63
C LEU A 25 19.76 -10.46 4.38
N GLY A 26 20.38 -11.40 5.09
CA GLY A 26 20.05 -12.82 4.98
C GLY A 26 18.62 -13.14 5.46
N ILE A 27 18.17 -12.52 6.55
CA ILE A 27 16.80 -12.67 7.05
C ILE A 27 15.81 -12.10 6.03
N THR A 28 16.00 -10.85 5.59
CA THR A 28 15.14 -10.19 4.61
C THR A 28 15.01 -11.02 3.34
N ARG A 29 16.12 -11.52 2.79
CA ARG A 29 16.10 -12.37 1.60
C ARG A 29 15.25 -13.62 1.80
N ARG A 30 15.47 -14.38 2.88
CA ARG A 30 14.68 -15.59 3.18
C ARG A 30 13.20 -15.27 3.42
N SER A 31 12.90 -14.16 4.07
CA SER A 31 11.52 -13.71 4.27
C SER A 31 10.84 -13.42 2.92
N LEU A 32 11.54 -12.77 1.99
CA LEU A 32 11.01 -12.53 0.63
C LEU A 32 10.81 -13.83 -0.15
N GLU A 33 11.75 -14.78 -0.05
CA GLU A 33 11.60 -16.12 -0.66
C GLU A 33 10.34 -16.83 -0.13
N VAL A 34 10.08 -16.78 1.18
CA VAL A 34 8.87 -17.36 1.79
C VAL A 34 7.61 -16.64 1.32
N VAL A 35 7.61 -15.29 1.32
CA VAL A 35 6.46 -14.50 0.86
C VAL A 35 6.15 -14.80 -0.60
N ALA A 36 7.15 -14.93 -1.47
CA ALA A 36 6.94 -15.27 -2.88
C ALA A 36 6.18 -16.60 -3.04
N VAL A 37 6.59 -17.64 -2.32
CA VAL A 37 5.92 -18.96 -2.34
C VAL A 37 4.50 -18.86 -1.79
N VAL A 38 4.31 -18.13 -0.69
CA VAL A 38 2.98 -17.94 -0.09
C VAL A 38 2.04 -17.23 -1.07
N MET A 39 2.50 -16.14 -1.69
CA MET A 39 1.70 -15.37 -2.65
C MET A 39 1.36 -16.19 -3.90
N GLU A 40 2.22 -17.11 -4.33
CA GLU A 40 1.92 -18.03 -5.45
C GLU A 40 0.77 -19.01 -5.14
N LYS A 41 0.58 -19.35 -3.85
CA LYS A 41 -0.43 -20.35 -3.43
C LYS A 41 -1.70 -19.72 -2.85
N ILE A 42 -1.71 -18.44 -2.54
CA ILE A 42 -2.91 -17.73 -2.08
C ILE A 42 -3.90 -17.63 -3.24
N THR A 43 -5.13 -18.10 -3.01
CA THR A 43 -6.25 -17.92 -3.93
C THR A 43 -7.36 -17.13 -3.23
N PRO A 44 -7.74 -15.94 -3.74
CA PRO A 44 -8.83 -15.16 -3.18
C PRO A 44 -10.17 -15.89 -3.39
N LYS A 45 -11.04 -15.84 -2.37
CA LYS A 45 -12.42 -16.32 -2.48
C LYS A 45 -13.31 -15.18 -2.96
N GLU A 46 -13.46 -15.06 -4.28
CA GLU A 46 -14.12 -13.90 -4.90
C GLU A 46 -15.52 -13.63 -4.35
N GLU A 47 -16.35 -14.66 -4.15
CA GLU A 47 -17.72 -14.50 -3.65
C GLU A 47 -17.73 -13.83 -2.28
N HIS A 48 -16.95 -14.35 -1.32
CA HIS A 48 -16.85 -13.74 0.01
C HIS A 48 -16.28 -12.32 -0.02
N LEU A 49 -15.33 -12.04 -0.94
CA LEU A 49 -14.78 -10.69 -1.09
C LEU A 49 -15.84 -9.73 -1.61
N ARG A 50 -16.68 -10.15 -2.58
CA ARG A 50 -17.78 -9.34 -3.11
C ARG A 50 -18.86 -9.11 -2.05
N GLU A 51 -19.20 -10.12 -1.27
CA GLU A 51 -20.14 -9.99 -0.14
C GLU A 51 -19.63 -9.04 0.95
N ALA A 52 -18.32 -9.00 1.19
CA ALA A 52 -17.71 -8.10 2.16
C ALA A 52 -17.60 -6.64 1.68
N MET A 53 -17.82 -6.35 0.39
CA MET A 53 -17.76 -5.01 -0.18
C MET A 53 -19.09 -4.28 -0.04
N THR A 54 -19.42 -3.86 1.19
CA THR A 54 -20.66 -3.13 1.48
C THR A 54 -20.62 -1.69 0.93
N SER A 55 -21.79 -1.07 0.76
CA SER A 55 -21.90 0.30 0.21
C SER A 55 -21.10 1.34 1.03
N GLU A 56 -21.02 1.16 2.34
CA GLU A 56 -20.29 2.06 3.24
C GLU A 56 -18.78 2.06 2.98
N LEU A 57 -18.23 0.94 2.48
CA LEU A 57 -16.82 0.87 2.07
C LEU A 57 -16.48 1.92 1.00
N PHE A 58 -17.47 2.29 0.18
CA PHE A 58 -17.34 3.26 -0.89
C PHE A 58 -17.68 4.70 -0.49
N ALA A 59 -17.91 5.00 0.80
CA ALA A 59 -18.20 6.36 1.26
C ALA A 59 -17.13 7.38 0.84
N VAL A 60 -15.85 7.01 0.97
CA VAL A 60 -14.73 7.89 0.55
C VAL A 60 -14.72 8.09 -0.97
N HIS A 61 -15.05 7.04 -1.73
CA HIS A 61 -15.18 7.13 -3.18
C HIS A 61 -16.29 8.11 -3.57
N GLN A 62 -17.45 8.06 -2.90
CA GLN A 62 -18.54 9.02 -3.11
C GLN A 62 -18.13 10.46 -2.74
N ALA A 63 -17.41 10.65 -1.63
CA ALA A 63 -16.92 11.97 -1.25
C ALA A 63 -15.96 12.53 -2.32
N ASN A 64 -15.08 11.70 -2.87
CA ASN A 64 -14.19 12.09 -3.95
C ASN A 64 -14.92 12.46 -5.23
N LYS A 65 -16.09 11.85 -5.53
CA LYS A 65 -16.93 12.27 -6.67
C LYS A 65 -17.42 13.70 -6.51
N TYR A 66 -17.95 14.08 -5.35
CA TYR A 66 -18.34 15.47 -5.08
C TYR A 66 -17.16 16.44 -5.15
N VAL A 67 -15.97 16.01 -4.72
CA VAL A 67 -14.76 16.84 -4.84
C VAL A 67 -14.36 17.07 -6.30
N LYS A 68 -14.45 16.04 -7.15
CA LYS A 68 -14.24 16.19 -8.60
C LYS A 68 -15.25 17.15 -9.23
N GLU A 69 -16.47 17.25 -8.68
CA GLU A 69 -17.50 18.21 -9.08
C GLU A 69 -17.29 19.63 -8.53
N GLY A 70 -16.23 19.86 -7.75
CA GLY A 70 -15.84 21.18 -7.23
C GLY A 70 -16.24 21.45 -5.78
N MET A 71 -16.82 20.48 -5.06
CA MET A 71 -17.12 20.63 -3.63
C MET A 71 -15.83 20.56 -2.80
N PRO A 72 -15.64 21.43 -1.78
CA PRO A 72 -14.54 21.25 -0.84
C PRO A 72 -14.62 19.89 -0.14
N PHE A 73 -13.49 19.21 0.02
CA PHE A 73 -13.45 17.85 0.59
C PHE A 73 -14.15 17.73 1.94
N ARG A 74 -14.00 18.74 2.81
CA ARG A 74 -14.64 18.76 4.13
C ARG A 74 -16.17 18.69 4.04
N ASP A 75 -16.75 19.42 3.10
CA ASP A 75 -18.20 19.48 2.90
C ASP A 75 -18.70 18.19 2.24
N ALA A 76 -17.94 17.66 1.27
CA ALA A 76 -18.23 16.38 0.64
C ALA A 76 -18.22 15.22 1.64
N TYR A 77 -17.22 15.18 2.52
CA TYR A 77 -17.11 14.18 3.58
C TYR A 77 -18.29 14.26 4.55
N GLN A 78 -18.64 15.46 5.01
CA GLN A 78 -19.77 15.67 5.92
C GLN A 78 -21.09 15.25 5.26
N LYS A 79 -21.30 15.63 4.00
CA LYS A 79 -22.47 15.25 3.21
C LYS A 79 -22.62 13.73 3.09
N VAL A 80 -21.54 13.01 2.77
CA VAL A 80 -21.60 11.54 2.68
C VAL A 80 -21.84 10.90 4.05
N LYS A 81 -21.17 11.39 5.09
CA LYS A 81 -21.36 10.90 6.46
C LYS A 81 -22.81 10.99 6.92
N ASP A 82 -23.48 12.09 6.60
CA ASP A 82 -24.88 12.32 7.00
C ASP A 82 -25.88 11.52 6.15
N ASN A 83 -25.44 10.89 5.05
CA ASN A 83 -26.28 10.14 4.11
C ASN A 83 -25.71 8.73 3.83
N LEU A 84 -25.02 8.12 4.80
CA LEU A 84 -24.43 6.78 4.64
C LEU A 84 -25.47 5.72 4.24
N ASP A 85 -26.65 5.79 4.85
CA ASP A 85 -27.76 4.85 4.62
C ASP A 85 -28.36 4.97 3.19
N GLN A 86 -28.04 6.05 2.47
CA GLN A 86 -28.49 6.29 1.11
C GLN A 86 -27.43 5.93 0.06
N LEU A 87 -26.27 5.39 0.47
CA LEU A 87 -25.25 4.95 -0.46
C LEU A 87 -25.73 3.73 -1.24
N GLU A 88 -25.84 3.89 -2.55
CA GLU A 88 -26.17 2.80 -3.45
C GLU A 88 -25.02 1.78 -3.51
N ALA A 89 -25.37 0.52 -3.73
CA ALA A 89 -24.38 -0.51 -4.00
C ALA A 89 -23.67 -0.18 -5.33
N ILE A 90 -22.38 0.09 -5.25
CA ILE A 90 -21.53 0.38 -6.42
C ILE A 90 -20.86 -0.93 -6.83
N ASP A 91 -20.68 -1.15 -8.14
CA ASP A 91 -19.80 -2.22 -8.62
C ASP A 91 -18.35 -1.91 -8.18
N PRO A 92 -17.77 -2.75 -7.29
CA PRO A 92 -16.41 -2.54 -6.81
C PRO A 92 -15.36 -2.47 -7.92
N VAL A 93 -15.58 -3.19 -9.02
CA VAL A 93 -14.64 -3.25 -10.14
C VAL A 93 -14.57 -1.90 -10.85
N GLU A 94 -15.72 -1.26 -11.08
CA GLU A 94 -15.78 0.06 -11.70
C GLU A 94 -15.24 1.14 -10.76
N ALA A 95 -15.57 1.06 -9.46
CA ALA A 95 -15.04 1.99 -8.46
C ALA A 95 -13.51 1.99 -8.39
N ILE A 96 -12.87 0.82 -8.49
CA ILE A 96 -11.39 0.68 -8.49
C ILE A 96 -10.79 1.31 -9.75
N LYS A 97 -11.38 1.10 -10.92
CA LYS A 97 -10.88 1.66 -12.19
C LYS A 97 -10.85 3.19 -12.20
N GLU A 98 -11.80 3.83 -11.51
CA GLU A 98 -11.85 5.29 -11.40
C GLU A 98 -10.78 5.89 -10.46
N VAL A 99 -10.19 5.07 -9.58
CA VAL A 99 -9.23 5.51 -8.56
C VAL A 99 -7.82 5.15 -9.00
N THR A 100 -7.26 5.97 -9.88
CA THR A 100 -5.87 5.86 -10.32
C THR A 100 -4.99 6.89 -9.63
N SER A 101 -3.96 6.43 -8.91
CA SER A 101 -2.91 7.28 -8.34
C SER A 101 -1.54 6.68 -8.63
N LEU A 102 -0.51 7.51 -8.73
CA LEU A 102 0.86 7.02 -8.91
C LEU A 102 1.29 6.24 -7.66
N GLY A 103 1.82 5.04 -7.85
CA GLY A 103 2.21 4.12 -6.78
C GLY A 103 1.03 3.35 -6.16
N GLY A 104 -0.19 3.51 -6.69
CA GLY A 104 -1.37 2.77 -6.25
C GLY A 104 -1.46 1.36 -6.86
N PRO A 105 -2.36 0.50 -6.35
CA PRO A 105 -2.68 -0.78 -6.98
C PRO A 105 -3.08 -0.59 -8.45
N GLY A 106 -2.44 -1.31 -9.36
CA GLY A 106 -2.67 -1.18 -10.82
C GLY A 106 -1.94 -0.01 -11.49
N ASN A 107 -1.24 0.85 -10.74
CA ASN A 107 -0.40 1.94 -11.28
C ASN A 107 0.88 2.12 -10.45
N LEU A 108 1.68 1.06 -10.36
CA LEU A 108 2.89 1.02 -9.53
C LEU A 108 4.02 1.92 -10.06
N GLY A 109 3.90 2.46 -11.28
CA GLY A 109 4.92 3.34 -11.87
C GLY A 109 6.27 2.65 -12.11
N LEU A 110 6.27 1.32 -12.28
CA LEU A 110 7.50 0.54 -12.44
C LEU A 110 8.24 0.85 -13.74
N ASP A 111 7.54 1.37 -14.75
CA ASP A 111 8.12 1.77 -16.04
C ASP A 111 9.16 2.89 -15.92
N HIS A 112 9.18 3.60 -14.79
CA HIS A 112 10.18 4.63 -14.49
C HIS A 112 11.48 4.06 -13.91
N TYR A 113 11.56 2.75 -13.69
CA TYR A 113 12.71 2.08 -13.10
C TYR A 113 13.36 1.12 -14.08
N THR A 114 14.65 1.32 -14.34
CA THR A 114 15.49 0.35 -15.04
C THR A 114 16.01 -0.65 -14.03
N ILE A 115 15.67 -1.93 -14.19
CA ILE A 115 16.28 -3.00 -13.38
C ILE A 115 17.58 -3.41 -14.06
N ASP A 116 18.71 -2.97 -13.51
CA ASP A 116 20.04 -3.21 -14.09
C ASP A 116 20.51 -4.68 -13.97
N THR A 117 19.73 -5.59 -13.35
CA THR A 117 20.06 -7.02 -13.29
C THR A 117 18.82 -7.90 -13.10
N PRO A 118 18.58 -8.94 -13.92
CA PRO A 118 17.48 -9.88 -13.70
C PRO A 118 17.67 -10.60 -12.37
N LEU A 119 16.58 -10.73 -11.60
CA LEU A 119 16.53 -11.67 -10.48
C LEU A 119 16.56 -13.08 -11.07
N SER A 120 17.72 -13.72 -11.02
CA SER A 120 17.94 -15.12 -11.37
C SER A 120 17.12 -16.07 -10.50
#